data_AF-A0A7S1SGE8-F1
#
_entry.id   AF-A0A7S1SGE8-F1
#
_cell.length_a   1.000
_cell.length_b   1.000
_cell.length_c   1.000
_cell.angle_alpha   90.00
_cell.angle_beta   90.00
_cell.angle_gamma   90.00
#
_symmetry.space_group_name_H-M   'P 1'
#
loop_
_entity.id
_entity.type
_entity.pdbx_description
1 polymer ?
#
loop_
_entity_poly.entity_id
_entity_poly.type
_entity_poly.pdbx_seq_one_letter_code
_entity_poly.pdbx_strand_id
1 'polypeptide(L)'
;YRAGVIPAVVKLLGIALEMGNTNAGAGGSAEAAGPQGRRGDVLDAMTQCCGLLRNLLADPMGRPDIAVAVAQGGAIAALTPLLEQLPDDVPQALEIVVQAVSALNNLSLDESCCSSIATDPHCLPVLAKLLITARQPRPEGTQQYWDEVTLQVVSLFANLVQYAAWRERVHATGGLRGLVALLAWEAADTRVTAALCS
;
A
#
# COMPACT_ATOMS: atom_id res chain seq x y z
N TYR A 1 -4.84 -23.86 -4.76
CA TYR A 1 -3.57 -23.30 -4.22
C TYR A 1 -3.01 -24.25 -3.16
N ARG A 2 -1.70 -24.57 -3.17
CA ARG A 2 -1.11 -25.38 -2.09
C ARG A 2 -1.16 -24.57 -0.79
N ALA A 3 -1.77 -25.12 0.26
CA ALA A 3 -2.11 -24.43 1.50
C ALA A 3 -0.95 -23.70 2.21
N GLY A 4 0.32 -23.94 1.85
CA GLY A 4 1.49 -23.32 2.47
C GLY A 4 2.05 -22.07 1.77
N VAL A 5 1.63 -21.74 0.54
CA VAL A 5 2.27 -20.65 -0.23
C VAL A 5 1.95 -19.28 0.37
N ILE A 6 0.68 -19.01 0.67
CA ILE A 6 0.24 -17.70 1.19
C ILE A 6 0.87 -17.41 2.56
N PRO A 7 0.82 -18.31 3.57
CA PRO A 7 1.50 -18.08 4.85
C PRO A 7 3.01 -17.90 4.70
N ALA A 8 3.65 -18.61 3.77
CA ALA A 8 5.08 -18.46 3.52
C ALA A 8 5.42 -17.08 2.95
N VAL A 9 4.63 -16.57 1.99
CA VAL A 9 4.82 -15.24 1.41
C VAL A 9 4.62 -14.14 2.45
N VAL A 10 3.55 -14.22 3.26
CA VAL A 10 3.31 -13.25 4.33
C VAL A 10 4.45 -13.27 5.37
N LYS A 11 4.92 -14.46 5.74
CA LYS A 11 6.05 -14.60 6.66
C LYS A 11 7.35 -14.03 6.09
N LEU A 12 7.65 -14.28 4.81
CA LEU A 12 8.81 -13.71 4.15
C LEU A 12 8.74 -12.17 4.10
N LEU A 13 7.56 -11.61 3.87
CA LEU A 13 7.35 -10.17 3.90
C LEU A 13 7.62 -9.58 5.29
N GLY A 14 7.14 -10.23 6.36
CA GLY A 14 7.43 -9.83 7.74
C GLY A 14 8.92 -9.88 8.07
N ILE A 15 9.62 -10.96 7.69
CA ILE A 15 11.07 -11.09 7.88
C ILE A 15 11.82 -10.01 7.11
N ALA A 16 11.43 -9.74 5.86
CA ALA A 16 12.05 -8.68 5.06
C ALA A 16 11.90 -7.31 5.74
N LEU A 17 10.71 -7.02 6.29
CA LEU A 17 10.45 -5.77 7.00
C LEU A 17 11.32 -5.61 8.25
N GLU A 18 11.45 -6.67 9.04
CA GLU A 18 12.33 -6.69 10.22
C GLU A 18 13.79 -6.45 9.83
N MET A 19 14.29 -7.13 8.78
CA MET A 19 15.66 -6.95 8.29
C MET A 19 15.92 -5.54 7.75
N GLY A 20 14.93 -4.94 7.08
CA GLY A 20 15.00 -3.55 6.62
C GLY A 20 15.19 -2.57 7.77
N ASN A 21 14.49 -2.79 8.89
CA ASN A 21 14.57 -1.95 10.08
C ASN A 21 15.87 -2.12 10.88
N THR A 22 16.38 -3.35 11.02
CA THR A 22 17.63 -3.60 11.76
C THR A 22 18.85 -2.97 11.09
N ASN A 23 18.84 -2.85 9.75
CA ASN A 23 19.94 -2.25 8.99
C ASN A 23 19.95 -0.71 9.04
N ALA A 24 18.85 -0.06 9.45
CA ALA A 24 18.82 1.38 9.68
C ALA A 24 19.48 1.79 11.01
N GLY A 25 19.61 0.86 11.96
CA GLY A 25 20.16 1.13 13.30
C GLY A 25 21.57 0.59 13.58
N ALA A 26 22.11 -0.31 12.74
CA ALA A 26 23.37 -1.00 13.02
C ALA A 26 24.53 -0.47 12.16
N GLY A 27 25.26 0.52 12.68
CA GLY A 27 26.62 0.88 12.23
C GLY A 27 27.68 -0.13 12.70
N GLY A 28 27.44 -1.43 12.54
CA GLY A 28 28.29 -2.49 13.08
C GLY A 28 28.60 -3.58 12.05
N SER A 29 29.88 -3.77 11.77
CA SER A 29 30.50 -4.65 10.79
C SER A 29 29.90 -6.06 10.65
N ALA A 30 29.60 -6.46 9.40
CA ALA A 30 29.69 -7.84 8.94
C ALA A 30 29.91 -7.86 7.41
N GLU A 31 31.15 -8.16 6.99
CA GLU A 31 31.57 -8.32 5.59
C GLU A 31 30.82 -9.44 4.85
N ALA A 32 30.48 -9.14 3.59
CA ALA A 32 30.39 -10.00 2.39
C ALA A 32 29.43 -9.38 1.34
N ALA A 33 28.52 -8.51 1.78
CA ALA A 33 27.80 -7.56 0.94
C ALA A 33 27.71 -6.27 1.76
N GLY A 34 28.16 -5.14 1.21
CA GLY A 34 28.09 -3.87 1.93
C GLY A 34 26.65 -3.59 2.43
N PRO A 35 26.46 -2.76 3.47
CA PRO A 35 25.13 -2.44 4.01
C PRO A 35 24.11 -2.02 2.95
N GLN A 36 24.59 -1.41 1.86
CA GLN A 36 23.80 -1.01 0.70
C GLN A 36 23.34 -2.20 -0.17
N GLY A 37 24.17 -3.24 -0.34
CA GLY A 37 23.81 -4.43 -1.12
C GLY A 37 22.72 -5.25 -0.44
N ARG A 38 22.85 -5.48 0.88
CA ARG A 38 21.82 -6.20 1.65
C ARG A 38 20.48 -5.45 1.70
N ARG A 39 20.50 -4.11 1.67
CA ARG A 39 19.27 -3.31 1.62
C ARG A 39 18.57 -3.44 0.27
N GLY A 40 19.32 -3.49 -0.84
CA GLY A 40 18.78 -3.73 -2.17
C GLY A 40 18.06 -5.08 -2.26
N ASP A 41 18.72 -6.16 -1.82
CA ASP A 41 18.15 -7.52 -1.84
C ASP A 41 16.84 -7.63 -1.02
N VAL A 42 16.79 -6.94 0.13
CA VAL A 42 15.60 -6.90 0.97
C VAL A 42 14.44 -6.19 0.28
N LEU A 43 14.70 -5.04 -0.35
CA LEU A 43 13.68 -4.31 -1.12
C LEU A 43 13.19 -5.14 -2.32
N ASP A 44 14.08 -5.81 -3.03
CA ASP A 44 13.69 -6.70 -4.13
C ASP A 44 12.82 -7.86 -3.66
N ALA A 45 13.15 -8.48 -2.52
CA ALA A 45 12.32 -9.52 -1.91
C ALA A 45 10.92 -9.00 -1.53
N MET A 46 10.84 -7.78 -0.97
CA MET A 46 9.56 -7.12 -0.67
C MET A 46 8.75 -6.86 -1.94
N THR A 47 9.38 -6.33 -2.99
CA THR A 47 8.74 -6.08 -4.29
C THR A 47 8.14 -7.36 -4.85
N GLN A 48 8.91 -8.45 -4.85
CA GLN A 48 8.45 -9.75 -5.35
C GLN A 48 7.31 -10.32 -4.51
N CYS A 49 7.38 -10.24 -3.18
CA CYS A 49 6.32 -10.73 -2.29
C CYS A 49 5.02 -9.93 -2.49
N CYS A 50 5.10 -8.60 -2.54
CA CYS A 50 3.92 -7.75 -2.76
C CYS A 50 3.33 -7.96 -4.16
N GLY A 51 4.18 -8.04 -5.18
CA GLY A 51 3.75 -8.31 -6.56
C GLY A 51 3.08 -9.68 -6.70
N LEU A 52 3.59 -10.71 -6.01
CA LEU A 52 2.97 -12.03 -5.98
C LEU A 52 1.59 -11.97 -5.31
N LEU A 53 1.47 -11.33 -4.15
CA LEU A 53 0.17 -11.15 -3.47
C LEU A 53 -0.82 -10.42 -4.38
N ARG A 54 -0.41 -9.30 -4.99
CA ARG A 54 -1.24 -8.55 -5.94
C ARG A 54 -1.72 -9.45 -7.07
N ASN A 55 -0.83 -10.21 -7.71
CA ASN A 55 -1.14 -11.05 -8.86
C ASN A 55 -2.09 -12.20 -8.49
N LEU A 56 -1.86 -12.85 -7.34
CA LEU A 56 -2.77 -13.88 -6.82
C LEU A 56 -4.18 -13.34 -6.61
N LEU A 57 -4.29 -12.12 -6.12
CA LEU A 57 -5.56 -11.45 -5.84
C LEU A 57 -6.19 -10.75 -7.07
N ALA A 58 -5.49 -10.72 -8.21
CA ALA A 58 -5.99 -10.13 -9.44
C ALA A 58 -6.81 -11.13 -10.28
N ASP A 59 -6.63 -12.43 -10.08
CA ASP A 59 -7.39 -13.47 -10.80
C ASP A 59 -8.85 -13.52 -10.32
N PRO A 60 -9.83 -13.16 -11.17
CA PRO A 60 -11.23 -13.12 -10.78
C PRO A 60 -11.84 -14.50 -10.54
N MET A 61 -11.29 -15.60 -11.11
CA MET A 61 -11.91 -16.93 -11.01
C MET A 61 -11.63 -17.63 -9.66
N GLY A 62 -10.46 -17.39 -9.06
CA GLY A 62 -10.09 -17.93 -7.76
C GLY A 62 -10.20 -16.92 -6.60
N ARG A 63 -10.61 -15.68 -6.89
CA ARG A 63 -10.45 -14.54 -5.99
C ARG A 63 -11.03 -14.72 -4.59
N PRO A 64 -12.30 -15.16 -4.40
CA PRO A 64 -12.90 -15.14 -3.07
C PRO A 64 -12.13 -16.05 -2.09
N ASP A 65 -11.83 -17.28 -2.51
CA ASP A 65 -11.08 -18.24 -1.68
C ASP A 65 -9.64 -17.77 -1.43
N ILE A 66 -8.99 -17.19 -2.43
CA ILE A 66 -7.63 -16.65 -2.29
C ILE A 66 -7.63 -15.43 -1.37
N ALA A 67 -8.58 -14.52 -1.52
CA ALA A 67 -8.68 -13.29 -0.73
C ALA A 67 -8.85 -13.61 0.75
N VAL A 68 -9.77 -14.53 1.07
CA VAL A 68 -9.97 -15.02 2.43
C VAL A 68 -8.69 -15.66 2.97
N ALA A 69 -8.04 -16.54 2.20
CA ALA A 69 -6.80 -17.19 2.62
C ALA A 69 -5.64 -16.19 2.83
N VAL A 70 -5.52 -15.17 1.98
CA VAL A 70 -4.52 -14.10 2.09
C VAL A 70 -4.78 -13.22 3.32
N ALA A 71 -6.04 -12.83 3.55
CA ALA A 71 -6.42 -12.07 4.73
C ALA A 71 -6.17 -12.86 6.03
N GLN A 72 -6.62 -14.12 6.09
CA GLN A 72 -6.38 -15.01 7.23
C GLN A 72 -4.91 -15.33 7.45
N GLY A 73 -4.11 -15.34 6.37
CA GLY A 73 -2.66 -15.49 6.42
C GLY A 73 -1.93 -14.30 7.05
N GLY A 74 -2.63 -13.21 7.39
CA GLY A 74 -2.06 -12.03 8.03
C GLY A 74 -1.54 -10.97 7.06
N ALA A 75 -1.94 -11.01 5.78
CA ALA A 75 -1.41 -10.09 4.78
C ALA A 75 -1.69 -8.61 5.11
N ILE A 76 -2.87 -8.28 5.65
CA ILE A 76 -3.20 -6.89 6.04
C ILE A 76 -2.26 -6.40 7.14
N ALA A 77 -1.98 -7.24 8.14
CA ALA A 77 -1.08 -6.91 9.24
C ALA A 77 0.40 -6.81 8.79
N ALA A 78 0.78 -7.47 7.68
CA ALA A 78 2.12 -7.36 7.11
C ALA A 78 2.27 -6.17 6.15
N LEU A 79 1.26 -5.90 5.32
CA LEU A 79 1.27 -4.80 4.33
C LEU A 79 1.12 -3.43 5.00
N THR A 80 0.34 -3.32 6.08
CA THR A 80 0.08 -2.02 6.72
C THR A 80 1.35 -1.38 7.30
N PRO A 81 2.17 -2.07 8.12
CA PRO A 81 3.44 -1.52 8.60
C PRO A 81 4.43 -1.19 7.47
N LEU A 82 4.41 -1.98 6.39
CA LEU A 82 5.24 -1.73 5.22
C LEU A 82 4.89 -0.37 4.58
N LEU A 83 3.59 -0.07 4.43
CA LEU A 83 3.13 1.22 3.91
C LEU A 83 3.46 2.40 4.84
N GLU A 84 3.54 2.17 6.14
CA GLU A 84 3.91 3.21 7.11
C GLU A 84 5.41 3.55 7.10
N GLN A 85 6.26 2.55 6.81
CA GLN A 85 7.71 2.62 7.03
C GLN A 85 8.53 2.88 5.77
N LEU A 86 7.99 2.58 4.58
CA LEU A 86 8.74 2.77 3.35
C LEU A 86 8.95 4.26 3.02
N PRO A 87 10.15 4.63 2.55
CA PRO A 87 10.44 6.00 2.12
C PRO A 87 9.61 6.34 0.88
N ASP A 88 9.15 7.59 0.83
CA ASP A 88 8.16 8.10 -0.13
C ASP A 88 8.81 8.86 -1.31
N ASP A 89 10.15 8.88 -1.35
CA ASP A 89 11.00 9.55 -2.34
C ASP A 89 11.89 8.58 -3.16
N VAL A 90 11.93 7.29 -2.82
CA VAL A 90 12.75 6.28 -3.51
C VAL A 90 11.88 5.49 -4.51
N PRO A 91 12.20 5.46 -5.82
CA PRO A 91 11.39 4.76 -6.83
C PRO A 91 11.12 3.28 -6.52
N GLN A 92 12.13 2.53 -6.07
CA GLN A 92 11.97 1.12 -5.70
C GLN A 92 11.04 0.95 -4.50
N ALA A 93 11.08 1.85 -3.53
CA ALA A 93 10.15 1.82 -2.39
C ALA A 93 8.72 2.16 -2.83
N LEU A 94 8.56 3.15 -3.71
CA LEU A 94 7.28 3.52 -4.29
C LEU A 94 6.67 2.39 -5.13
N GLU A 95 7.50 1.60 -5.82
CA GLU A 95 7.01 0.40 -6.49
C GLU A 95 6.41 -0.60 -5.48
N ILE A 96 7.09 -0.86 -4.37
CA ILE A 96 6.54 -1.74 -3.32
C ILE A 96 5.23 -1.16 -2.77
N VAL A 97 5.17 0.17 -2.53
CA VAL A 97 3.95 0.85 -2.09
C VAL A 97 2.81 0.61 -3.08
N VAL A 98 3.02 0.81 -4.38
CA VAL A 98 2.05 0.52 -5.44
C VAL A 98 1.56 -0.93 -5.34
N GLN A 99 2.48 -1.90 -5.30
CA GLN A 99 2.11 -3.31 -5.24
C GLN A 99 1.29 -3.64 -3.99
N ALA A 100 1.67 -3.09 -2.84
CA ALA A 100 1.00 -3.30 -1.57
C ALA A 100 -0.41 -2.69 -1.54
N VAL A 101 -0.58 -1.44 -2.00
CA VAL A 101 -1.92 -0.82 -2.07
C VAL A 101 -2.81 -1.50 -3.11
N SER A 102 -2.26 -1.96 -4.25
CA SER A 102 -3.01 -2.76 -5.22
C SER A 102 -3.48 -4.09 -4.62
N ALA A 103 -2.64 -4.76 -3.82
CA ALA A 103 -3.03 -5.99 -3.13
C ALA A 103 -4.17 -5.73 -2.11
N LEU A 104 -4.08 -4.64 -1.32
CA LEU A 104 -5.14 -4.25 -0.40
C LEU A 104 -6.43 -3.86 -1.14
N ASN A 105 -6.34 -3.14 -2.27
CA ASN A 105 -7.51 -2.82 -3.08
C ASN A 105 -8.16 -4.11 -3.62
N ASN A 106 -7.35 -5.05 -4.12
CA ASN A 106 -7.85 -6.33 -4.59
C ASN A 106 -8.53 -7.17 -3.47
N LEU A 107 -8.05 -7.09 -2.23
CA LEU A 107 -8.72 -7.68 -1.07
C LEU A 107 -10.06 -6.97 -0.78
N SER A 108 -10.11 -5.64 -0.89
CA SER A 108 -11.33 -4.86 -0.63
C SER A 108 -12.50 -5.13 -1.57
N LEU A 109 -12.27 -5.91 -2.64
CA LEU A 109 -13.34 -6.35 -3.53
C LEU A 109 -14.16 -7.51 -2.95
N ASP A 110 -13.69 -8.12 -1.86
CA ASP A 110 -14.42 -9.12 -1.09
C ASP A 110 -14.92 -8.53 0.25
N GLU A 111 -16.20 -8.71 0.55
CA GLU A 111 -16.85 -8.14 1.74
C GLU A 111 -16.21 -8.62 3.05
N SER A 112 -15.81 -9.89 3.13
CA SER A 112 -15.21 -10.45 4.35
C SER A 112 -13.85 -9.82 4.64
N CYS A 113 -13.12 -9.47 3.57
CA CYS A 113 -11.84 -8.78 3.65
C CYS A 113 -12.00 -7.29 4.00
N CYS A 114 -13.06 -6.63 3.53
CA CYS A 114 -13.40 -5.25 3.92
C CYS A 114 -13.51 -5.08 5.45
N SER A 115 -14.14 -6.05 6.13
CA SER A 115 -14.21 -6.05 7.59
C SER A 115 -12.81 -6.06 8.23
N SER A 116 -11.92 -6.91 7.73
CA SER A 116 -10.55 -7.02 8.24
C SER A 116 -9.74 -5.74 7.99
N ILE A 117 -9.90 -5.12 6.81
CA ILE A 117 -9.25 -3.85 6.47
C ILE A 117 -9.77 -2.70 7.35
N ALA A 118 -11.09 -2.62 7.54
CA ALA A 118 -11.72 -1.52 8.30
C ALA A 118 -11.48 -1.62 9.81
N THR A 119 -11.32 -2.83 10.33
CA THR A 119 -11.07 -3.07 11.75
C THR A 119 -9.59 -2.99 12.13
N ASP A 120 -8.68 -3.16 11.17
CA ASP A 120 -7.26 -2.90 11.39
C ASP A 120 -7.05 -1.43 11.84
N PRO A 121 -6.38 -1.18 12.98
CA PRO A 121 -6.28 0.16 13.56
C PRO A 121 -5.37 1.10 12.76
N HIS A 122 -4.51 0.57 11.90
CA HIS A 122 -3.48 1.33 11.18
C HIS A 122 -3.77 1.44 9.68
N CYS A 123 -4.52 0.49 9.11
CA CYS A 123 -4.70 0.40 7.66
C CYS A 123 -5.39 1.64 7.07
N LEU A 124 -6.57 2.03 7.56
CA LEU A 124 -7.25 3.22 7.01
C LEU A 124 -6.49 4.53 7.27
N PRO A 125 -5.90 4.77 8.47
CA PRO A 125 -5.02 5.92 8.68
C PRO A 125 -3.85 6.01 7.71
N VAL A 126 -3.12 4.90 7.44
CA VAL A 126 -1.99 4.94 6.51
C VAL A 126 -2.45 5.22 5.08
N LEU A 127 -3.57 4.64 4.65
CA LEU A 127 -4.17 4.89 3.34
C LEU A 127 -4.58 6.37 3.19
N ALA A 128 -5.20 6.95 4.22
CA ALA A 128 -5.56 8.37 4.23
C ALA A 128 -4.31 9.27 4.17
N LYS A 129 -3.23 8.91 4.89
CA LYS A 129 -1.94 9.59 4.82
C LYS A 129 -1.39 9.57 3.40
N LEU A 130 -1.41 8.43 2.71
CA LEU A 130 -0.92 8.31 1.32
C LEU A 130 -1.62 9.27 0.37
N LEU A 131 -2.96 9.43 0.47
CA LEU A 131 -3.70 10.42 -0.33
C LEU A 131 -3.31 11.87 -0.04
N ILE A 132 -3.02 12.18 1.23
CA ILE A 132 -2.56 13.52 1.60
C ILE A 132 -1.14 13.77 1.07
N THR A 133 -0.26 12.77 1.21
CA THR A 133 1.11 12.82 0.72
C THR A 133 1.15 12.97 -0.80
N ALA A 134 0.24 12.31 -1.54
CA ALA A 134 0.10 12.38 -3.00
C ALA A 134 0.22 13.81 -3.58
N ARG A 135 -0.19 14.81 -2.80
CA ARG A 135 -0.24 16.24 -3.19
C ARG A 135 1.05 17.02 -3.03
N GLN A 136 2.09 16.45 -2.43
CA GLN A 136 3.34 17.17 -2.18
C GLN A 136 4.19 17.28 -3.48
N PRO A 137 5.03 18.31 -3.63
CA PRO A 137 5.99 18.39 -4.74
C PRO A 137 6.82 17.11 -4.84
N ARG A 138 6.95 16.56 -6.05
CA ARG A 138 7.54 15.24 -6.27
C ARG A 138 8.92 15.31 -6.90
N PRO A 139 9.84 14.42 -6.51
CA PRO A 139 11.04 14.17 -7.30
C PRO A 139 10.67 13.75 -8.72
N GLU A 140 11.44 14.21 -9.70
CA GLU A 140 11.27 13.81 -11.11
C GLU A 140 11.25 12.27 -11.25
N GLY A 141 10.34 11.76 -12.09
CA GLY A 141 10.21 10.32 -12.34
C GLY A 141 9.39 9.53 -11.31
N THR A 142 8.93 10.15 -10.22
CA THR A 142 8.11 9.45 -9.20
C THR A 142 6.60 9.63 -9.38
N GLN A 143 6.16 10.59 -10.20
CA GLN A 143 4.73 10.96 -10.34
C GLN A 143 3.84 9.78 -10.73
N GLN A 144 4.26 8.97 -11.71
CA GLN A 144 3.48 7.82 -12.18
C GLN A 144 3.14 6.82 -11.06
N TYR A 145 4.03 6.65 -10.08
CA TYR A 145 3.79 5.76 -8.95
C TYR A 145 2.72 6.35 -8.03
N TRP A 146 2.76 7.65 -7.79
CA TRP A 146 1.79 8.34 -6.94
C TRP A 146 0.41 8.44 -7.57
N ASP A 147 0.32 8.59 -8.89
CA ASP A 147 -0.94 8.53 -9.62
C ASP A 147 -1.59 7.15 -9.44
N GLU A 148 -0.82 6.08 -9.59
CA GLU A 148 -1.27 4.71 -9.36
C GLU A 148 -1.66 4.47 -7.89
N VAL A 149 -0.82 4.88 -6.92
CA VAL A 149 -1.15 4.78 -5.49
C VAL A 149 -2.46 5.48 -5.18
N THR A 150 -2.64 6.69 -5.71
CA THR A 150 -3.86 7.48 -5.54
C THR A 150 -5.07 6.70 -6.06
N LEU A 151 -5.01 6.22 -7.30
CA LEU A 151 -6.11 5.47 -7.91
C LEU A 151 -6.48 4.24 -7.08
N GLN A 152 -5.48 3.45 -6.66
CA GLN A 152 -5.69 2.25 -5.87
C GLN A 152 -6.32 2.55 -4.51
N VAL A 153 -5.84 3.58 -3.81
CA VAL A 153 -6.36 3.98 -2.50
C VAL A 153 -7.78 4.55 -2.60
N VAL A 154 -8.06 5.38 -3.61
CA VAL A 154 -9.42 5.91 -3.86
C VAL A 154 -10.38 4.77 -4.16
N SER A 155 -9.99 3.82 -5.03
CA SER A 155 -10.79 2.64 -5.34
C SER A 155 -11.05 1.77 -4.11
N LEU A 156 -10.04 1.58 -3.26
CA LEU A 156 -10.18 0.83 -2.01
C LEU A 156 -11.20 1.51 -1.08
N PHE A 157 -11.08 2.83 -0.87
CA PHE A 157 -12.06 3.55 -0.07
C PHE A 157 -13.46 3.47 -0.67
N ALA A 158 -13.59 3.56 -2.00
CA ALA A 158 -14.86 3.38 -2.69
C ALA A 158 -15.47 2.01 -2.41
N ASN A 159 -14.67 0.94 -2.42
CA ASN A 159 -15.13 -0.42 -2.09
C ASN A 159 -15.60 -0.51 -0.62
N LEU A 160 -14.87 0.07 0.33
CA LEU A 160 -15.26 0.06 1.74
C LEU A 160 -16.57 0.80 1.99
N VAL A 161 -16.76 1.99 1.41
CA VAL A 161 -17.95 2.82 1.66
C VAL A 161 -19.21 2.30 0.97
N GLN A 162 -19.11 1.32 0.07
CA GLN A 162 -20.29 0.60 -0.43
C GLN A 162 -21.06 -0.05 0.72
N TYR A 163 -20.33 -0.58 1.72
CA TYR A 163 -20.90 -1.20 2.90
C TYR A 163 -21.18 -0.15 3.99
N ALA A 164 -22.45 -0.02 4.39
CA ALA A 164 -22.86 0.96 5.39
C ALA A 164 -22.09 0.84 6.72
N ALA A 165 -21.73 -0.38 7.11
CA ALA A 165 -20.99 -0.68 8.34
C ALA A 165 -19.62 0.02 8.42
N TRP A 166 -18.97 0.30 7.28
CA TRP A 166 -17.59 0.82 7.27
C TRP A 166 -17.51 2.31 6.96
N ARG A 167 -18.61 2.96 6.54
CA ARG A 167 -18.63 4.39 6.19
C ARG A 167 -18.18 5.29 7.34
N GLU A 168 -18.71 5.05 8.53
CA GLU A 168 -18.35 5.82 9.73
C GLU A 168 -16.87 5.66 10.06
N ARG A 169 -16.34 4.44 9.90
CA ARG A 169 -14.93 4.14 10.14
C ARG A 169 -14.01 4.87 9.16
N VAL A 170 -14.32 4.82 7.86
CA VAL A 170 -13.58 5.56 6.81
C VAL A 170 -13.60 7.07 7.07
N HIS A 171 -14.72 7.61 7.55
CA HIS A 171 -14.80 9.01 7.95
C HIS A 171 -13.91 9.31 9.18
N ALA A 172 -14.02 8.50 10.24
CA ALA A 172 -13.32 8.70 11.50
C ALA A 172 -11.78 8.61 11.37
N THR A 173 -11.27 7.81 10.44
CA THR A 173 -9.82 7.65 10.21
C THR A 173 -9.23 8.66 9.22
N GLY A 174 -10.03 9.64 8.78
CA GLY A 174 -9.57 10.68 7.86
C GLY A 174 -9.57 10.30 6.38
N GLY A 175 -10.14 9.15 6.00
CA GLY A 175 -10.25 8.74 4.60
C GLY A 175 -11.02 9.76 3.74
N LEU A 176 -12.15 10.26 4.25
CA LEU A 176 -12.91 11.33 3.59
C LEU A 176 -12.10 12.64 3.50
N ARG A 177 -11.29 12.97 4.51
CA ARG A 177 -10.42 14.15 4.47
C ARG A 177 -9.37 14.02 3.37
N GLY A 178 -8.76 12.83 3.21
CA GLY A 178 -7.84 12.53 2.12
C GLY A 178 -8.48 12.71 0.74
N LEU A 179 -9.69 12.16 0.54
CA LEU A 179 -10.44 12.29 -0.72
C LEU A 179 -10.80 13.75 -1.04
N VAL A 180 -11.30 14.51 -0.06
CA VAL A 180 -11.62 15.94 -0.25
C VAL A 180 -10.37 16.75 -0.56
N ALA A 181 -9.25 16.45 0.10
CA ALA A 181 -7.98 17.10 -0.18
C ALA A 181 -7.54 16.86 -1.63
N LEU A 182 -7.72 15.66 -2.16
CA LEU A 182 -7.42 15.33 -3.55
C LEU A 182 -8.25 16.19 -4.53
N LEU A 183 -9.58 16.18 -4.37
CA LEU A 183 -10.50 16.92 -5.25
C LEU A 183 -10.26 18.44 -5.20
N ALA A 184 -9.96 18.98 -4.02
CA ALA A 184 -9.64 20.40 -3.86
C ALA A 184 -8.35 20.80 -4.59
N TRP A 185 -7.40 19.86 -4.77
CA TRP A 185 -6.18 20.10 -5.53
C TRP A 185 -6.42 20.21 -7.02
N GLU A 186 -7.11 19.22 -7.59
CA GLU A 186 -7.43 19.21 -9.03
C GLU A 186 -8.21 20.46 -9.43
N ALA A 187 -9.14 20.90 -8.57
CA ALA A 187 -9.90 22.12 -8.77
C ALA A 187 -9.06 23.41 -8.70
N ALA A 188 -7.97 23.41 -7.92
CA ALA A 188 -7.06 24.55 -7.85
C ALA A 188 -6.12 24.57 -9.07
N ASP A 189 -5.60 23.40 -9.47
CA ASP A 189 -4.68 23.27 -10.60
C ASP A 189 -5.36 23.63 -11.93
N THR A 190 -6.59 23.15 -12.15
CA THR A 190 -7.41 23.52 -13.32
C THR A 190 -7.72 25.02 -13.40
N ARG A 191 -7.92 25.69 -12.27
CA ARG A 191 -8.13 27.15 -12.24
C ARG A 191 -6.86 27.92 -12.58
N VAL A 192 -5.70 27.45 -12.13
CA VAL A 192 -4.40 28.07 -12.44
C VAL A 192 -4.07 27.89 -13.92
N THR A 193 -4.24 26.70 -14.48
CA THR A 193 -4.02 26.47 -15.92
C THR A 193 -4.99 27.28 -16.78
N ALA A 194 -6.27 27.36 -16.42
CA ALA A 194 -7.24 28.19 -17.14
C ALA A 194 -6.88 29.69 -17.12
N ALA A 195 -6.36 30.20 -16.00
CA ALA A 195 -5.94 31.59 -15.86
C ALA A 195 -4.62 31.91 -16.60
N LEU A 196 -3.74 30.93 -16.82
CA LEU A 196 -2.51 31.08 -17.60
C LEU A 196 -2.74 31.01 -19.12
N CYS A 197 -3.89 30.46 -19.55
CA CYS A 197 -4.27 30.34 -20.95
C CYS A 197 -5.27 31.42 -21.43
N SER A 198 -5.69 32.34 -20.55
CA SER A 198 -6.56 33.49 -20.84
C SER A 198 -5.77 34.79 -20.92
#